data_AF-A0A8B4G5C6-F1
#
_entry.id   AF-A0A8B4G5C6-F1
#
_cell.length_a   1.000
_cell.length_b   1.000
_cell.length_c   1.000
_cell.angle_alpha   90.00
_cell.angle_beta   90.00
_cell.angle_gamma   90.00
#
_symmetry.space_group_name_H-M   'P 1'
#
loop_
_entity.id
_entity.type
_entity.pdbx_description
1 polymer ?
#
loop_
_entity_poly.entity_id
_entity_poly.type
_entity_poly.pdbx_seq_one_letter_code
_entity_poly.pdbx_strand_id
1 'polypeptide(L)' 'MSVKEQTKQAALEFIRLPENHSGITISKLQRALRIGYAEAASILDELEDEGVVSCTDIDFRRHLITKEAT' A
#
# COMPACT_ATOMS: atom_id res chain seq x y z
N MET A 1 -19.58 -0.75 -3.06
CA MET A 1 -18.22 -0.15 -3.09
C MET A 1 -17.73 -0.12 -4.52
N SER A 2 -17.06 0.97 -4.94
CA SER A 2 -16.41 1.02 -6.27
C SER A 2 -15.30 -0.05 -6.36
N VAL A 3 -14.95 -0.51 -7.56
CA VAL A 3 -13.85 -1.48 -7.75
C VAL A 3 -12.54 -0.89 -7.20
N LYS A 4 -12.30 0.41 -7.44
CA LYS A 4 -11.14 1.13 -6.90
C LYS A 4 -11.07 1.09 -5.37
N GLU A 5 -12.21 1.25 -4.71
CA GLU A 5 -12.32 1.22 -3.25
C GLU A 5 -12.01 -0.16 -2.69
N GLN A 6 -12.46 -1.21 -3.38
CA GLN A 6 -12.17 -2.59 -3.00
C GLN A 6 -10.67 -2.90 -3.14
N THR A 7 -10.03 -2.45 -4.23
CA THR A 7 -8.58 -2.64 -4.41
C THR A 7 -7.79 -1.90 -3.33
N LYS A 8 -8.17 -0.66 -2.99
CA LYS A 8 -7.55 0.12 -1.92
C LYS A 8 -7.71 -0.55 -0.56
N GLN A 9 -8.90 -1.05 -0.25
CA GLN A 9 -9.14 -1.78 0.99
C GLN A 9 -8.28 -3.05 1.07
N ALA A 10 -8.18 -3.82 -0.02
CA ALA A 10 -7.33 -5.00 -0.07
C ALA A 10 -5.83 -4.65 0.08
N ALA A 11 -5.39 -3.51 -0.46
CA ALA A 11 -4.04 -2.99 -0.24
C ALA A 11 -3.80 -2.65 1.23
N LEU A 12 -4.74 -1.99 1.89
CA LEU A 12 -4.68 -1.66 3.30
C LEU A 12 -4.52 -2.93 4.16
N GLU A 13 -5.35 -3.94 3.91
CA GLU A 13 -5.27 -5.23 4.61
C GLU A 13 -3.92 -5.91 4.39
N PHE A 14 -3.43 -5.94 3.15
CA PHE A 14 -2.12 -6.49 2.81
C PHE A 14 -0.97 -5.78 3.55
N ILE A 15 -0.99 -4.44 3.59
CA ILE A 15 0.03 -3.60 4.23
C ILE A 15 0.03 -3.78 5.76
N ARG A 16 -1.14 -4.02 6.36
CA ARG A 16 -1.32 -4.24 7.81
C ARG A 16 -0.81 -5.60 8.29
N LEU A 17 -0.59 -6.56 7.39
CA LEU A 17 0.04 -7.83 7.76
C LEU A 17 1.45 -7.60 8.32
N PRO A 18 1.83 -8.22 9.46
CA PRO A 18 3.12 -7.98 10.13
C PRO A 18 4.35 -8.13 9.22
N GLU A 19 4.34 -9.09 8.31
CA GLU A 19 5.40 -9.34 7.32
C GLU A 19 5.53 -8.23 6.26
N ASN A 20 4.56 -7.33 6.19
CA ASN A 20 4.49 -6.24 5.23
C ASN A 20 4.62 -4.86 5.86
N HIS A 21 4.75 -4.72 7.18
CA HIS A 21 4.91 -3.40 7.83
C HIS A 21 6.12 -2.62 7.30
N SER A 22 7.08 -3.29 6.67
CA SER A 22 8.26 -2.67 6.07
C SER A 22 8.50 -3.20 4.65
N GLY A 23 9.23 -2.41 3.85
CA GLY A 23 9.68 -2.85 2.53
C GLY A 23 8.53 -2.95 1.52
N ILE A 24 7.53 -2.08 1.62
CA ILE A 24 6.43 -2.05 0.66
C ILE A 24 6.90 -1.33 -0.59
N THR A 25 6.77 -2.01 -1.72
CA THR A 25 7.07 -1.46 -3.04
C THR A 25 5.88 -1.65 -3.97
N ILE A 26 5.84 -0.87 -5.05
CA ILE A 26 4.79 -0.98 -6.08
C ILE A 26 4.72 -2.42 -6.62
N SER A 27 5.86 -3.03 -6.93
CA SER A 27 5.93 -4.39 -7.46
C SER A 27 5.53 -5.48 -6.45
N LYS A 28 5.67 -5.24 -5.14
CA LYS A 28 5.14 -6.14 -4.10
C LYS A 28 3.61 -6.09 -4.10
N LEU A 29 3.03 -4.89 -4.18
CA LEU A 29 1.58 -4.70 -4.22
C LEU A 29 0.94 -5.24 -5.50
N GLN A 30 1.55 -5.00 -6.67
CA GLN A 30 1.11 -5.56 -7.95
C GLN A 30 0.98 -7.09 -7.92
N ARG A 31 1.96 -7.78 -7.33
CA ARG A 31 1.96 -9.25 -7.24
C ARG A 31 0.92 -9.77 -6.26
N ALA A 32 0.74 -9.09 -5.13
CA ALA A 32 -0.23 -9.46 -4.11
C ALA A 32 -1.68 -9.31 -4.61
N LEU A 33 -1.99 -8.19 -5.26
CA LEU A 33 -3.35 -7.83 -5.67
C LEU A 33 -3.66 -8.16 -7.14
N ARG A 34 -2.65 -8.56 -7.93
CA ARG A 34 -2.74 -8.80 -9.38
C ARG A 34 -3.25 -7.59 -10.17
N ILE A 35 -2.71 -6.41 -9.83
CA ILE A 35 -3.06 -5.13 -10.43
C ILE A 35 -1.93 -4.54 -11.28
N GLY A 36 -2.28 -3.57 -12.12
CA GLY A 36 -1.33 -2.84 -12.95
C GLY A 36 -0.41 -1.92 -12.14
N TYR A 37 0.70 -1.50 -12.75
CA TYR A 37 1.67 -0.61 -12.10
C TYR A 37 1.03 0.73 -11.70
N ALA A 38 0.30 1.36 -12.63
CA ALA A 38 -0.33 2.66 -12.39
C ALA A 38 -1.35 2.62 -11.25
N GLU A 39 -2.11 1.51 -11.15
CA GLU A 39 -3.08 1.31 -10.08
C GLU A 39 -2.38 1.12 -8.72
N ALA A 40 -1.34 0.29 -8.66
CA ALA A 40 -0.56 0.10 -7.44
C ALA A 40 0.17 1.38 -6.99
N ALA A 41 0.72 2.16 -7.94
CA ALA A 41 1.36 3.44 -7.66
C ALA A 41 0.34 4.43 -7.08
N SER A 42 -0.80 4.61 -7.76
CA SER A 42 -1.87 5.51 -7.31
C SER A 42 -2.39 5.14 -5.92
N ILE A 43 -2.53 3.85 -5.61
CA ILE A 43 -2.99 3.41 -4.29
C ILE A 43 -1.93 3.73 -3.21
N LEU A 44 -0.64 3.49 -3.49
CA LEU A 44 0.41 3.79 -2.53
C LEU A 44 0.55 5.30 -2.28
N ASP A 45 0.40 6.12 -3.32
CA ASP A 45 0.42 7.58 -3.19
C ASP A 45 -0.79 8.07 -2.36
N GLU A 46 -2.00 7.54 -2.60
CA GLU A 46 -3.17 7.85 -1.78
C GLU A 46 -2.98 7.44 -0.30
N LEU A 47 -2.39 6.27 -0.05
CA LEU A 47 -2.13 5.80 1.31
C LEU A 47 -1.00 6.60 2.00
N GLU A 48 -0.08 7.16 1.23
CA GLU A 48 0.96 8.07 1.72
C GLU A 48 0.34 9.42 2.11
N ASP A 49 -0.52 9.98 1.26
CA ASP A 49 -1.26 11.22 1.53
C ASP A 49 -2.19 11.10 2.75
N GLU A 50 -2.78 9.93 2.97
CA GLU A 50 -3.60 9.61 4.15
C GLU A 50 -2.76 9.32 5.40
N GLY A 51 -1.44 9.30 5.29
CA GLY A 51 -0.51 9.03 6.39
C GLY A 51 -0.51 7.57 6.85
N VAL A 52 -1.01 6.63 6.05
CA VAL A 52 -0.99 5.19 6.36
C VAL A 52 0.39 4.60 6.15
N VAL A 53 1.05 4.97 5.05
CA VAL A 53 2.42 4.55 4.72
C VAL A 53 3.36 5.75 4.66
N SER A 54 4.65 5.51 4.87
CA SER A 54 5.69 6.52 4.78
C SER A 54 5.93 6.95 3.35
N CYS A 55 6.56 8.11 3.23
CA CYS A 55 7.26 8.48 2.02
C CYS A 55 8.29 7.42 1.62
N THR A 56 8.62 7.46 0.35
CA THR A 56 9.55 6.52 -0.28
C THR A 56 10.98 6.75 0.20
N ASP A 57 11.66 5.70 0.65
CA ASP A 57 13.08 5.74 1.03
C ASP A 57 14.04 5.70 -0.19
N ILE A 58 15.35 5.67 0.07
CA ILE A 58 16.38 5.59 -0.98
C ILE A 58 16.30 4.33 -1.85
N ASP A 59 15.67 3.26 -1.35
CA ASP A 59 15.52 1.96 -2.00
C ASP A 59 14.11 1.78 -2.61
N PHE A 60 13.35 2.87 -2.72
CA PHE A 60 11.98 2.88 -3.20
C PHE A 60 10.97 2.11 -2.33
N ARG A 61 11.26 1.97 -1.04
CA ARG A 61 10.42 1.27 -0.07
C ARG A 61 9.61 2.24 0.76
N ARG A 62 8.42 1.78 1.15
CA ARG A 62 7.54 2.45 2.11
C ARG A 62 7.32 1.57 3.34
N HIS A 63 7.00 2.19 4.46
CA HIS A 63 6.76 1.54 5.74
C HIS A 63 5.38 1.92 6.27
N LEU A 64 4.72 1.02 6.98
CA LEU A 64 3.48 1.36 7.68
C LEU A 64 3.77 2.38 8.78
N ILE A 65 3.05 3.51 8.77
CA ILE A 65 3.09 4.54 9.82
C ILE A 65 2.02 4.25 10.86
N THR A 66 0.77 4.07 10.42
CA THR A 66 -0.38 3.96 11.33
C THR A 66 -0.68 2.50 11.62
N LYS A 67 -0.46 2.05 12.87
CA LYS A 67 -0.76 0.68 13.30
C LYS A 67 -2.25 0.43 13.58
N GLU A 68 -3.10 1.45 13.47
CA GLU A 68 -4.50 1.31 13.87
C GLU A 68 -5.33 0.67 12.74
N ALA A 69 -5.75 -0.57 12.99
CA ALA A 69 -6.97 -1.12 12.44
C ALA A 69 -8.14 -0.55 13.25
N THR A 70 -8.61 0.65 12.88
CA THR A 70 -9.96 1.09 13.27
C THR A 70 -10.98 0.30 12.47
#